data_AF-A0A973GQQ6-F1
#
_entry.id   AF-A0A973GQQ6-F1
#
_cell.length_a   1.000
_cell.length_b   1.000
_cell.length_c   1.000
_cell.angle_alpha   90.00
_cell.angle_beta   90.00
_cell.angle_gamma   90.00
#
_symmetry.space_group_name_H-M   'P 1'
#
loop_
_entity.id
_entity.type
_entity.pdbx_description
1 polymer ?
#
loop_
_entity_poly.entity_id
_entity_poly.type
_entity_poly.pdbx_seq_one_letter_code
_entity_poly.pdbx_strand_id
1 'polypeptide(L)' 'MSQNDKPLPKPPSTPFGRKRPGEQREDQEPLTADRMAAAMVEGNLEEFMKKEMPDNEHARKLA' A
#
# COMPACT_ATOMS: atom_id res chain seq x y z
N MET A 1 -21.31 38.25 1.42
CA MET A 1 -20.35 37.49 2.24
C MET A 1 -19.04 37.45 1.46
N SER A 2 -18.00 38.12 1.97
CA SER A 2 -16.72 38.26 1.27
C SER A 2 -16.03 36.90 1.18
N GLN A 3 -15.29 36.62 0.11
CA GLN A 3 -14.55 35.35 -0.06
C GLN A 3 -13.50 35.10 1.04
N ASN A 4 -13.25 36.12 1.89
CA ASN A 4 -12.34 36.11 3.03
C ASN A 4 -12.94 35.56 4.33
N ASP A 5 -14.25 35.26 4.38
CA ASP A 5 -14.92 34.69 5.57
C ASP A 5 -14.94 33.15 5.58
N LYS A 6 -14.00 32.49 4.89
CA LYS A 6 -13.91 31.03 4.91
C LYS A 6 -13.10 30.60 6.15
N PRO A 7 -13.65 29.74 7.02
CA PRO A 7 -12.92 29.24 8.17
C PRO A 7 -11.70 28.44 7.71
N LEU A 8 -10.62 28.54 8.48
CA LEU A 8 -9.39 27.78 8.22
C LEU A 8 -9.68 26.27 8.15
N PRO A 9 -8.94 25.52 7.32
CA PRO A 9 -9.07 24.07 7.28
C PRO A 9 -8.74 23.47 8.64
N LYS A 10 -9.54 22.49 9.07
CA LYS A 10 -9.29 21.77 10.32
C LYS A 10 -8.02 20.93 10.19
N PRO A 11 -7.19 20.85 11.24
CA PRO A 11 -6.00 20.01 11.22
C PRO A 11 -6.38 18.52 11.09
N PRO A 12 -5.48 17.69 10.56
CA PRO A 12 -5.69 16.24 10.53
C PRO A 12 -5.86 15.71 11.96
N SER A 13 -6.79 14.78 12.14
CA SER A 13 -7.11 14.17 13.44
C SER A 13 -6.07 13.14 13.92
N THR A 14 -5.03 12.90 13.12
CA THR A 14 -4.00 11.89 13.38
C THR A 14 -2.60 12.48 13.25
N PRO A 15 -1.62 11.97 14.03
CA PRO A 15 -0.22 12.32 13.85
C PRO A 15 0.22 12.05 12.41
N PHE A 16 0.87 13.04 11.78
CA PHE A 16 1.38 12.96 10.41
C PHE A 16 0.33 12.65 9.33
N GLY A 17 -0.96 12.85 9.60
CA GLY A 17 -2.03 12.57 8.62
C GLY A 17 -2.16 11.09 8.26
N ARG A 18 -1.65 10.18 9.10
CA ARG A 18 -1.76 8.73 8.87
C ARG A 18 -3.17 8.25 9.18
N LYS A 19 -3.75 7.42 8.31
CA LYS A 19 -5.03 6.75 8.62
C LYS A 19 -4.86 5.82 9.82
N ARG A 20 -5.89 5.68 10.65
CA ARG A 20 -5.83 4.80 11.82
C ARG A 20 -5.66 3.35 11.35
N PRO A 21 -4.81 2.53 12.00
CA PRO A 21 -4.74 1.10 11.74
C PRO A 21 -6.09 0.48 12.15
N GLY A 22 -7.02 0.37 11.21
CA GLY A 22 -8.42 0.00 11.47
C GLY A 22 -9.44 0.71 10.58
N GLU A 23 -9.08 1.84 9.95
CA GLU A 23 -9.80 2.31 8.75
C GLU A 23 -9.40 1.40 7.58
N GLN A 24 -9.93 0.18 7.61
CA GLN A 24 -9.82 -0.77 6.51
C GLN A 24 -10.40 -0.10 5.27
N ARG A 25 -9.59 -0.01 4.22
CA ARG A 25 -10.13 0.22 2.88
C ARG A 25 -10.78 -1.10 2.53
N GLU A 26 -12.11 -1.13 2.41
CA GLU A 26 -12.89 -2.32 2.05
C GLU A 26 -12.48 -2.88 0.67
N ASP A 27 -11.75 -2.09 -0.13
CA ASP A 27 -11.18 -2.46 -1.43
C ASP A 27 -9.67 -2.80 -1.40
N GLN A 28 -9.09 -3.09 -0.22
CA GLN A 28 -7.67 -3.47 -0.17
C GLN A 28 -7.49 -4.87 -0.76
N GLU A 29 -6.90 -4.90 -1.96
CA GLU A 29 -6.33 -6.11 -2.54
C GLU A 29 -5.54 -6.91 -1.49
N PRO A 30 -5.62 -8.27 -1.50
CA PRO A 30 -4.83 -9.11 -0.61
C PRO A 30 -3.38 -8.68 -0.60
N LEU A 31 -2.75 -8.72 0.58
CA LEU A 31 -1.35 -8.32 0.69
C LEU A 31 -0.51 -9.16 -0.29
N THR A 32 0.52 -8.54 -0.85
CA THR A 32 1.47 -9.26 -1.71
C THR A 32 2.08 -10.47 -1.00
N ALA A 33 2.26 -10.40 0.32
CA ALA A 33 2.66 -11.52 1.17
C ALA A 33 1.67 -12.69 1.13
N ASP A 34 0.37 -12.40 1.20
CA ASP A 34 -0.68 -13.42 1.15
C ASP A 34 -0.73 -14.08 -0.23
N ARG A 35 -0.62 -13.27 -1.30
CA ARG A 35 -0.55 -13.74 -2.69
C ARG A 35 0.69 -14.61 -2.94
N MET A 36 1.83 -14.23 -2.37
CA MET A 36 3.07 -15.01 -2.43
C MET A 36 2.90 -16.36 -1.73
N ALA A 37 2.35 -16.38 -0.52
CA ALA A 37 2.10 -17.61 0.23
C ALA A 37 1.18 -18.57 -0.56
N ALA A 38 0.13 -18.05 -1.21
CA ALA A 38 -0.72 -18.83 -2.10
C ALA A 38 0.08 -19.43 -3.27
N ALA A 39 0.92 -18.64 -3.95
CA ALA A 39 1.77 -19.13 -5.04
C ALA A 39 2.80 -20.18 -4.58
N MET A 40 3.29 -20.11 -3.34
CA MET A 40 4.15 -21.15 -2.76
C MET A 40 3.42 -22.47 -2.60
N VAL A 41 2.17 -22.44 -2.11
CA VAL A 41 1.34 -23.64 -1.93
C VAL A 41 0.96 -24.25 -3.27
N GLU A 42 0.69 -23.41 -4.28
CA GLU A 42 0.36 -23.84 -5.63
C GLU A 42 1.59 -24.31 -6.44
N GLY A 43 2.81 -24.12 -5.92
CA GLY A 43 4.05 -24.45 -6.62
C GLY A 43 4.45 -23.47 -7.73
N ASN A 44 3.76 -22.33 -7.84
CA ASN A 44 3.95 -21.31 -8.87
C ASN A 44 4.74 -20.08 -8.38
N LEU A 45 5.52 -20.23 -7.30
CA LEU A 45 6.26 -19.13 -6.70
C LEU A 45 7.18 -18.41 -7.69
N GLU A 46 7.91 -19.16 -8.53
CA GLU A 46 8.87 -18.59 -9.46
C GLU A 46 8.19 -17.73 -10.53
N GLU A 47 7.03 -18.16 -11.01
CA GLU A 47 6.21 -17.40 -11.96
C GLU A 47 5.61 -16.15 -11.30
N PHE A 48 5.15 -16.27 -10.06
CA PHE A 48 4.67 -15.15 -9.26
C PHE A 48 5.76 -14.09 -9.06
N MET A 49 6.99 -14.49 -8.71
CA MET A 49 8.11 -13.55 -8.53
C MET A 49 8.47 -12.83 -9.83
N LYS A 50 8.50 -13.54 -10.96
CA LYS A 50 8.77 -12.93 -12.28
C LYS A 50 7.71 -11.90 -12.69
N LYS A 51 6.46 -12.15 -12.31
CA LYS A 51 5.31 -11.29 -12.65
C LYS A 51 5.17 -10.07 -11.74
N GLU A 52 5.28 -10.26 -10.43
CA GLU A 52 5.05 -9.21 -9.42
C GLU A 52 6.31 -8.43 -9.05
N MET A 53 7.49 -9.03 -9.23
CA MET A 53 8.79 -8.38 -9.02
C MET A 53 9.61 -8.41 -10.31
N PRO A 54 9.22 -7.68 -11.37
CA PRO A 54 10.10 -7.48 -12.51
C PRO A 54 11.39 -6.82 -12.01
N ASP A 55 12.53 -7.40 -12.40
CA ASP A 55 13.89 -7.02 -12.02
C ASP A 55 14.11 -5.50 -12.14
N ASN A 56 13.80 -4.77 -11.07
CA ASN A 56 14.08 -3.34 -10.98
C ASN A 56 15.48 -3.22 -10.39
N GLU A 57 16.35 -2.44 -11.04
CA GLU A 57 17.79 -2.32 -10.73
C GLU A 57 18.10 -2.05 -9.24
N HIS A 58 17.13 -1.51 -8.50
CA HIS A 58 17.20 -1.26 -7.07
C HIS A 58 17.16 -2.52 -6.20
N ALA A 59 16.48 -3.60 -6.61
CA ALA A 59 16.41 -4.85 -5.86
C ALA A 59 17.77 -5.59 -5.84
N ARG A 60 18.51 -5.55 -6.96
CA ARG A 60 19.87 -6.12 -7.04
C ARG A 60 20.88 -5.42 -6.11
N LYS A 61 20.63 -4.16 -5.75
CA LYS A 61 21.53 -3.37 -4.88
C LYS A 61 21.32 -3.62 -3.39
N LEU A 62 20.28 -4.37 -3.02
CA LEU A 62 19.90 -4.67 -1.64
C LEU A 62 20.28 -6.10 -1.20
N ALA A 63 20.73 -6.96 -2.12
CA ALA A 63 21.14 -8.34 -1.86
C ALA A 63 22.65 -8.46 -1.59
#